data_AF-A0AB34H6C7-F1
#
_entry.id   AF-A0AB34H6C7-F1
#
_cell.length_a   1.000
_cell.length_b   1.000
_cell.length_c   1.000
_cell.angle_alpha   90.00
_cell.angle_beta   90.00
_cell.angle_gamma   90.00
#
_symmetry.space_group_name_H-M   'P 1'
#
loop_
_entity.id
_entity.type
_entity.pdbx_description
1 polymer ?
#
loop_
_entity_poly.entity_id
_entity_poly.type
_entity_poly.pdbx_seq_one_letter_code
_entity_poly.pdbx_strand_id
1 'polypeptide(L)'
;MATAIREVGVWRQTRTLLLKNYLVKCRTKKSSVQEILFPLFFLFWLILISMMHPNKKYEEVPDMELNPMDKSILSNLILGFTPVTNITRDVMQKVSTDHLPNGIVSLRVYSVSYRKLGVSVFQVMHLEDFNEGALFSNLTEGPYPLIITIIMLALNSIFYVLLAVYLDQVIPGEFGLRRSSFYFLKPSYWSKSKRNYKELSEGSVSGNISFSEIVEPVSSEFIGKEAIRISAIQKTYRKKGENVEALRSLSFDIYEGQITALLGHSGTGKSTLMNILCGLCPPSDGFASVYGHRVSEIDEMFEARKMIGICPQLDIHFDVLTVEENLSILASIKGIPANNVIQEVQKVLLDLDMQAIKDNQAKKLSGGQKRKLSVGIAVLGNPKVLLLDEPTAGMDPCSRHIVWNLLKYRKANRVTVFSTHFMDEADILADRKAVISQGMLKCVGSSIFLKSKWGIGYRLSMYIDRCCATESLSSLVKQHIPAATLLQQNDQQLVYSLPFKDMDKFSGLFAALDTHSGLGVISYGVSMTTLEDVFLKLEVEAEIDQADYSVFTQQPPEEELHSKPFDEMEQSLLILSETKASLVNTMSVWKQQVFKIAKFHFLTLKRESKSVRSV
;
A
#
# COMPACT_ATOMS: atom_id res chain seq x y z
N MET A 1 11.19 27.23 16.82
CA MET A 1 12.04 26.33 16.00
C MET A 1 11.57 26.42 14.57
N ALA A 2 12.33 27.10 13.70
CA ALA A 2 11.99 27.24 12.28
C ALA A 2 11.94 25.84 11.63
N THR A 3 10.85 25.52 10.95
CA THR A 3 10.72 24.31 10.14
C THR A 3 11.70 24.42 8.97
N ALA A 4 12.85 23.74 9.06
CA ALA A 4 13.80 23.66 7.97
C ALA A 4 13.09 23.04 6.75
N ILE A 5 13.03 23.79 5.65
CA ILE A 5 12.51 23.30 4.38
C ILE A 5 13.37 22.11 3.97
N ARG A 6 12.76 20.93 3.85
CA ARG A 6 13.46 19.69 3.48
C ARG A 6 13.93 19.82 2.03
N GLU A 7 15.23 20.03 1.83
CA GLU A 7 15.82 19.94 0.50
C GLU A 7 16.14 18.48 0.17
N VAL A 8 15.28 17.90 -0.65
CA VAL A 8 15.41 16.54 -1.13
C VAL A 8 16.27 16.55 -2.39
N GLY A 9 17.58 16.38 -2.21
CA GLY A 9 18.52 16.23 -3.32
C GLY A 9 18.46 14.81 -3.89
N VAL A 10 18.19 14.67 -5.20
CA VAL A 10 18.12 13.37 -5.90
C VAL A 10 19.41 12.56 -5.67
N TRP A 11 20.58 13.20 -5.85
CA TRP A 11 21.89 12.57 -5.63
C TRP A 11 22.05 11.98 -4.22
N ARG A 12 21.52 12.69 -3.22
CA ARG A 12 21.59 12.26 -1.83
C ARG A 12 20.73 11.03 -1.59
N GLN A 13 19.51 11.01 -2.13
CA GLN A 13 18.64 9.83 -2.07
C GLN A 13 19.27 8.64 -2.79
N THR A 14 19.86 8.84 -3.98
CA THR A 14 20.55 7.78 -4.72
C THR A 14 21.70 7.19 -3.91
N ARG A 15 22.54 8.04 -3.29
CA ARG A 15 23.64 7.58 -2.42
C ARG A 15 23.13 6.78 -1.23
N THR A 16 22.06 7.24 -0.58
CA THR A 16 21.45 6.51 0.55
C THR A 16 20.85 5.17 0.11
N LEU A 17 20.20 5.11 -1.05
CA LEU A 17 19.67 3.87 -1.61
C LEU A 17 20.79 2.88 -2.00
N LEU A 18 21.89 3.38 -2.55
CA LEU A 18 23.08 2.57 -2.81
C LEU A 18 23.67 2.02 -1.52
N LEU A 19 23.78 2.83 -0.46
CA LEU A 19 24.22 2.39 0.85
C LEU A 19 23.29 1.33 1.44
N LYS A 20 21.96 1.52 1.34
CA LYS A 20 20.97 0.51 1.72
C LYS A 20 21.21 -0.79 0.95
N ASN A 21 21.32 -0.74 -0.37
CA ASN A 21 21.53 -1.92 -1.21
C ASN A 21 22.86 -2.63 -0.87
N TYR A 22 23.91 -1.87 -0.57
CA TYR A 22 25.17 -2.40 -0.09
C TYR A 22 25.02 -3.13 1.25
N LEU A 23 24.39 -2.49 2.25
CA LEU A 23 24.17 -3.10 3.58
C LEU A 23 23.31 -4.37 3.50
N VAL A 24 22.24 -4.33 2.70
CA VAL A 24 21.43 -5.51 2.41
C VAL A 24 22.29 -6.60 1.78
N LYS A 25 23.05 -6.29 0.72
CA LYS A 25 23.89 -7.26 0.00
C LYS A 25 24.99 -7.86 0.88
N CYS A 26 25.60 -7.06 1.76
CA CYS A 26 26.59 -7.53 2.72
C CYS A 26 25.99 -8.54 3.72
N ARG A 27 24.74 -8.34 4.17
CA ARG A 27 24.06 -9.22 5.14
C ARG A 27 23.32 -10.38 4.51
N THR A 28 22.97 -10.31 3.22
CA THR A 28 22.39 -11.41 2.45
C THR A 28 23.46 -12.31 1.83
N LYS A 29 24.74 -12.21 2.23
CA LYS A 29 25.91 -12.95 1.71
C LYS A 29 25.76 -14.48 1.56
N LYS A 30 24.71 -15.10 2.11
CA LYS A 30 24.36 -16.50 1.81
C LYS A 30 23.76 -16.73 0.41
N SER A 31 23.16 -15.72 -0.23
CA SER A 31 22.61 -15.82 -1.60
C SER A 31 23.59 -15.39 -2.70
N SER A 32 24.66 -14.66 -2.38
CA SER A 32 25.63 -14.19 -3.39
C SER A 32 26.55 -15.28 -3.92
N VAL A 33 26.64 -16.43 -3.23
CA VAL A 33 27.39 -17.58 -3.78
C VAL A 33 26.73 -18.03 -5.07
N GLN A 34 25.39 -18.09 -5.16
CA GLN A 34 24.70 -18.40 -6.42
C GLN A 34 24.93 -17.35 -7.51
N GLU A 35 24.93 -16.05 -7.18
CA GLU A 35 25.21 -14.99 -8.16
C GLU A 35 26.64 -15.05 -8.74
N ILE A 36 27.58 -15.68 -8.04
CA ILE A 36 28.95 -15.92 -8.52
C ILE A 36 29.05 -17.30 -9.20
N LEU A 37 28.36 -18.30 -8.65
CA LEU A 37 28.37 -19.68 -9.13
C LEU A 37 27.63 -19.80 -10.47
N PHE A 38 26.55 -19.07 -10.72
CA PHE A 38 25.82 -19.08 -11.99
C PHE A 38 26.65 -18.59 -13.18
N PRO A 39 27.31 -17.41 -13.13
CA PRO A 39 28.19 -16.99 -14.20
C PRO A 39 29.44 -17.86 -14.32
N LEU A 40 29.99 -18.39 -13.23
CA LEU A 40 31.08 -19.38 -13.29
C LEU A 40 30.64 -20.72 -13.91
N PHE A 41 29.42 -21.18 -13.60
CA PHE A 41 28.83 -22.38 -14.19
C PHE A 41 28.49 -22.19 -15.66
N PHE A 42 28.02 -21.00 -16.03
CA PHE A 42 27.75 -20.63 -17.42
C PHE A 42 29.06 -20.50 -18.21
N LEU A 43 30.10 -19.89 -17.62
CA LEU A 43 31.46 -19.84 -18.18
C LEU A 43 32.04 -21.25 -18.34
N PHE A 44 31.89 -22.11 -17.33
CA PHE A 44 32.32 -23.50 -17.39
C PHE A 44 31.61 -24.26 -18.51
N TRP A 45 30.29 -24.08 -18.69
CA TRP A 45 29.55 -24.68 -19.80
C TRP A 45 29.94 -24.12 -21.16
N LEU A 46 30.21 -22.82 -21.28
CA LEU A 46 30.73 -22.22 -22.51
C LEU A 46 32.11 -22.78 -22.87
N ILE A 47 33.01 -22.93 -21.89
CA ILE A 47 34.33 -23.55 -22.07
C ILE A 47 34.16 -25.03 -22.45
N LEU A 48 33.26 -25.76 -21.79
CA LEU A 48 32.98 -27.16 -22.10
C LEU A 48 32.44 -27.33 -23.52
N ILE A 49 31.52 -26.46 -23.96
CA ILE A 49 31.00 -26.43 -25.34
C ILE A 49 32.13 -26.10 -26.33
N SER A 50 33.00 -25.14 -26.00
CA SER A 50 34.17 -24.79 -26.80
C SER A 50 35.22 -25.91 -26.88
N MET A 51 35.34 -26.76 -25.85
CA MET A 51 36.24 -27.92 -25.86
C MET A 51 35.61 -29.13 -26.56
N MET A 52 34.29 -29.30 -26.47
CA MET A 52 33.52 -30.37 -27.11
C MET A 52 33.38 -30.18 -28.63
N HIS A 53 33.41 -28.94 -29.11
CA HIS A 53 33.57 -28.60 -30.52
C HIS A 53 35.00 -28.12 -30.78
N PRO A 54 35.98 -29.03 -30.96
CA PRO A 54 37.31 -28.61 -31.34
C PRO A 54 37.22 -27.82 -32.64
N ASN A 55 37.74 -26.58 -32.63
CA ASN A 55 37.95 -25.79 -33.83
C ASN A 55 38.76 -26.66 -34.80
N LYS A 56 38.10 -27.18 -35.84
CA LYS A 56 38.81 -27.78 -36.97
C LYS A 56 39.62 -26.65 -37.58
N LYS A 57 40.93 -26.64 -37.33
CA LYS A 57 41.88 -25.88 -38.15
C LYS A 57 41.77 -26.45 -39.55
N TYR A 58 41.07 -25.74 -40.42
CA TYR A 58 41.20 -25.96 -41.86
C TYR A 58 42.53 -25.32 -42.24
N GLU A 59 43.47 -26.10 -42.77
CA GLU A 59 44.69 -25.55 -43.34
C GLU A 59 44.32 -24.57 -44.47
N GLU A 60 44.95 -23.41 -44.49
CA GLU A 60 44.80 -22.45 -45.57
C GLU A 60 45.24 -23.12 -46.88
N VAL A 61 44.30 -23.24 -47.82
CA VAL A 61 44.62 -23.61 -49.20
C VAL A 61 45.12 -22.33 -49.88
N PRO A 62 46.33 -22.31 -50.46
CA PRO A 62 46.86 -21.13 -51.12
C PRO A 62 45.96 -20.72 -52.30
N ASP A 63 45.86 -19.41 -52.55
CA ASP A 63 45.07 -18.85 -53.65
C ASP A 63 45.48 -19.50 -54.98
N MET A 64 44.61 -20.34 -55.52
CA MET A 64 44.83 -21.07 -56.76
C MET A 64 43.76 -20.63 -57.77
N GLU A 65 44.18 -20.12 -58.92
CA GLU A 65 43.25 -19.79 -60.01
C GLU A 65 42.58 -21.08 -60.52
N LEU A 66 41.27 -21.19 -60.24
CA LEU A 66 40.47 -22.36 -60.59
C LEU A 66 40.22 -22.41 -62.10
N ASN A 67 40.86 -23.36 -62.78
CA ASN A 67 40.48 -23.78 -64.13
C ASN A 67 39.20 -24.64 -64.10
N PRO A 68 38.42 -24.73 -65.21
CA PRO A 68 37.00 -25.08 -65.17
C PRO A 68 36.63 -26.55 -64.90
N MET A 69 37.53 -27.39 -64.36
CA MET A 69 37.31 -28.85 -64.32
C MET A 69 37.53 -29.59 -62.99
N ASP A 70 37.83 -28.93 -61.88
CA ASP A 70 37.94 -29.65 -60.59
C ASP A 70 36.63 -29.64 -59.78
N LYS A 71 35.70 -30.52 -60.16
CA LYS A 71 34.41 -30.73 -59.46
C LYS A 71 34.52 -31.46 -58.11
N SER A 72 35.67 -32.02 -57.76
CA SER A 72 35.84 -32.84 -56.54
C SER A 72 36.14 -32.02 -55.28
N ILE A 73 36.80 -30.87 -55.40
CA ILE A 73 37.22 -30.02 -54.27
C ILE A 73 36.07 -29.19 -53.69
N LEU A 74 35.10 -28.82 -54.53
CA LEU A 74 33.91 -28.04 -54.14
C LEU A 74 32.96 -28.77 -53.18
N SER A 75 33.03 -30.10 -53.07
CA SER A 75 32.09 -30.88 -52.25
C SER A 75 32.19 -30.66 -50.74
N ASN A 76 33.29 -30.06 -50.26
CA ASN A 76 33.55 -29.81 -48.83
C ASN A 76 33.47 -28.33 -48.40
N LEU A 77 33.05 -27.42 -49.30
CA LEU A 77 32.98 -25.99 -48.99
C LEU A 77 31.63 -25.63 -48.36
N ILE A 78 31.64 -25.02 -47.17
CA ILE A 78 30.43 -24.46 -46.53
C ILE A 78 30.27 -23.01 -46.99
N LEU A 79 29.26 -22.75 -47.82
CA LEU A 79 28.96 -21.40 -48.33
C LEU A 79 27.96 -20.70 -47.40
N GLY A 80 28.43 -19.74 -46.60
CA GLY A 80 27.58 -18.89 -45.76
C GLY A 80 27.27 -17.55 -46.45
N PHE A 81 25.99 -17.23 -46.67
CA PHE A 81 25.57 -15.93 -47.20
C PHE A 81 24.32 -15.41 -46.48
N THR A 82 24.16 -14.09 -46.40
CA THR A 82 23.02 -13.43 -45.76
C THR A 82 22.15 -12.73 -46.82
N PRO A 83 21.01 -13.32 -47.24
CA PRO A 83 20.20 -12.72 -48.30
C PRO A 83 19.43 -11.50 -47.79
N VAL A 84 19.57 -10.38 -48.49
CA VAL A 84 18.93 -9.09 -48.14
C VAL A 84 17.52 -8.97 -48.76
N THR A 85 17.25 -9.67 -49.87
CA THR A 85 15.94 -9.70 -50.58
C THR A 85 15.56 -11.11 -51.02
N ASN A 86 14.27 -11.36 -51.29
CA ASN A 86 13.80 -12.66 -51.76
C ASN A 86 14.43 -13.06 -53.10
N ILE A 87 14.70 -12.09 -53.98
CA ILE A 87 15.37 -12.32 -55.28
C ILE A 87 16.81 -12.81 -55.06
N THR A 88 17.56 -12.19 -54.12
CA THR A 88 18.91 -12.64 -53.79
C THR A 88 18.93 -14.04 -53.16
N ARG A 89 17.86 -14.45 -52.47
CA ARG A 89 17.72 -15.80 -51.94
C ARG A 89 17.51 -16.83 -53.06
N ASP A 90 16.62 -16.53 -54.01
CA ASP A 90 16.31 -17.44 -55.12
C ASP A 90 17.49 -17.60 -56.08
N VAL A 91 18.22 -16.52 -56.36
CA VAL A 91 19.45 -16.57 -57.18
C VAL A 91 20.50 -17.45 -56.51
N MET A 92 20.73 -17.26 -55.21
CA MET A 92 21.78 -18.01 -54.51
C MET A 92 21.41 -19.46 -54.24
N GLN A 93 20.12 -19.75 -54.09
CA GLN A 93 19.60 -21.10 -54.03
C GLN A 93 19.77 -21.84 -55.37
N LYS A 94 19.57 -21.15 -56.51
CA LYS A 94 19.88 -21.68 -57.85
C LYS A 94 21.38 -21.93 -58.05
N VAL A 95 22.22 -20.99 -57.64
CA VAL A 95 23.68 -21.12 -57.74
C VAL A 95 24.20 -22.27 -56.88
N SER A 96 23.63 -22.49 -55.68
CA SER A 96 24.01 -23.63 -54.85
C SER A 96 23.57 -24.97 -55.45
N THR A 97 22.36 -25.05 -56.03
CA THR A 97 21.85 -26.31 -56.60
C THR A 97 22.56 -26.72 -57.88
N ASP A 98 22.96 -25.76 -58.73
CA ASP A 98 23.58 -26.08 -60.01
C ASP A 98 25.08 -26.40 -59.90
N HIS A 99 25.79 -25.85 -58.90
CA HIS A 99 27.25 -25.94 -58.81
C HIS A 99 27.79 -26.68 -57.57
N LEU A 100 26.97 -26.98 -56.55
CA LEU A 100 27.37 -27.73 -55.34
C LEU A 100 26.27 -28.72 -54.89
N PRO A 101 26.18 -29.92 -55.48
CA PRO A 101 25.07 -30.85 -55.20
C PRO A 101 25.08 -31.45 -53.78
N ASN A 102 26.22 -31.42 -53.06
CA ASN A 102 26.39 -32.04 -51.74
C ASN A 102 26.87 -31.08 -50.62
N GLY A 103 26.90 -29.76 -50.86
CA GLY A 103 27.31 -28.78 -49.85
C GLY A 103 26.19 -28.41 -48.87
N ILE A 104 26.48 -28.37 -47.57
CA ILE A 104 25.52 -27.96 -46.54
C ILE A 104 25.40 -26.43 -46.54
N VAL A 105 24.25 -25.90 -46.97
CA VAL A 105 23.93 -24.46 -46.92
C VAL A 105 23.23 -24.14 -45.59
N SER A 106 23.89 -23.38 -44.71
CA SER A 106 23.29 -22.91 -43.45
C SER A 106 22.70 -21.50 -43.59
N LEU A 107 21.37 -21.40 -43.69
CA LEU A 107 20.62 -20.15 -43.68
C LEU A 107 20.26 -19.75 -42.24
N ARG A 108 20.81 -18.65 -41.71
CA ARG A 108 20.35 -18.05 -40.44
C ARG A 108 19.65 -16.72 -40.69
N VAL A 109 18.36 -16.66 -40.32
CA VAL A 109 17.51 -15.47 -40.39
C VAL A 109 17.52 -14.77 -39.03
N TYR A 110 17.88 -13.48 -38.98
CA TYR A 110 17.69 -12.65 -37.79
C TYR A 110 17.02 -11.31 -38.15
N SER A 111 15.96 -11.00 -37.39
CA SER A 111 15.07 -9.84 -37.58
C SER A 111 15.73 -8.50 -37.22
N VAL A 112 15.13 -7.40 -37.66
CA VAL A 112 15.72 -6.04 -37.79
C VAL A 112 16.30 -5.45 -36.49
N SER A 113 15.84 -5.84 -35.30
CA SER A 113 16.47 -5.41 -34.03
C SER A 113 17.80 -6.11 -33.74
N TYR A 114 17.97 -7.34 -34.24
CA TYR A 114 19.19 -8.14 -34.09
C TYR A 114 20.25 -7.81 -35.16
N ARG A 115 19.90 -7.05 -36.21
CA ARG A 115 20.86 -6.64 -37.25
C ARG A 115 22.02 -5.83 -36.68
N LYS A 116 21.78 -4.97 -35.68
CA LYS A 116 22.81 -4.07 -35.14
C LYS A 116 23.73 -4.77 -34.14
N LEU A 117 23.17 -5.62 -33.27
CA LEU A 117 23.95 -6.48 -32.39
C LEU A 117 24.73 -7.52 -33.20
N GLY A 118 24.12 -8.03 -34.29
CA GLY A 118 24.73 -8.98 -35.21
C GLY A 118 25.94 -8.40 -35.94
N VAL A 119 25.92 -7.13 -36.36
CA VAL A 119 27.09 -6.45 -36.95
C VAL A 119 28.22 -6.30 -35.94
N SER A 120 27.92 -5.98 -34.68
CA SER A 120 28.93 -5.89 -33.61
C SER A 120 29.56 -7.25 -33.32
N VAL A 121 28.74 -8.30 -33.21
CA VAL A 121 29.22 -9.68 -32.98
C VAL A 121 30.00 -10.19 -34.19
N PHE A 122 29.57 -9.84 -35.41
CA PHE A 122 30.28 -10.19 -36.64
C PHE A 122 31.64 -9.52 -36.75
N GLN A 123 31.77 -8.25 -36.37
CA GLN A 123 33.06 -7.56 -36.35
C GLN A 123 34.00 -8.13 -35.27
N VAL A 124 33.46 -8.50 -34.10
CA VAL A 124 34.25 -9.16 -33.04
C VAL A 124 34.70 -10.55 -33.49
N MET A 125 33.82 -11.33 -34.14
CA MET A 125 34.19 -12.63 -34.72
C MET A 125 35.24 -12.47 -35.83
N HIS A 126 35.10 -11.47 -36.71
CA HIS A 126 36.10 -11.17 -37.72
C HIS A 126 37.47 -10.85 -37.09
N LEU A 127 37.53 -10.00 -36.05
CA LEU A 127 38.78 -9.68 -35.37
C LEU A 127 39.37 -10.86 -34.56
N GLU A 128 38.53 -11.79 -34.10
CA GLU A 128 38.95 -13.06 -33.50
C GLU A 128 39.47 -14.06 -34.55
N ASP A 129 38.85 -14.12 -35.73
CA ASP A 129 39.27 -14.97 -36.86
C ASP A 129 40.67 -14.58 -37.38
N PHE A 130 41.03 -13.29 -37.31
CA PHE A 130 42.38 -12.79 -37.66
C PHE A 130 43.40 -12.84 -36.49
N ASN A 131 43.08 -13.47 -35.35
CA ASN A 131 43.94 -13.57 -34.15
C ASN A 131 44.39 -12.23 -33.50
N GLU A 132 43.83 -11.10 -33.89
CA GLU A 132 44.15 -9.79 -33.27
C GLU A 132 43.33 -9.52 -32.00
N GLY A 133 42.13 -10.10 -31.92
CA GLY A 133 41.22 -9.92 -30.78
C GLY A 133 40.69 -8.48 -30.64
N ALA A 134 39.69 -8.29 -29.78
CA ALA A 134 39.13 -6.96 -29.51
C ALA A 134 40.01 -6.18 -28.50
N LEU A 135 41.19 -5.75 -28.93
CA LEU A 135 42.12 -4.94 -28.12
C LEU A 135 41.79 -3.44 -28.24
N PHE A 136 42.11 -2.65 -27.20
CA PHE A 136 41.86 -1.20 -27.17
C PHE A 136 42.56 -0.43 -28.30
N SER A 137 43.62 -1.01 -28.88
CA SER A 137 44.38 -0.47 -30.00
C SER A 137 43.64 -0.55 -31.34
N ASN A 138 42.80 -1.58 -31.56
CA ASN A 138 42.21 -1.90 -32.86
C ASN A 138 40.72 -1.48 -32.94
N LEU A 139 40.25 -0.63 -32.02
CA LEU A 139 38.84 -0.19 -31.96
C LEU A 139 38.38 0.61 -33.19
N THR A 140 39.32 1.23 -33.89
CA THR A 140 39.08 2.09 -35.06
C THR A 140 39.37 1.42 -36.39
N GLU A 141 39.91 0.19 -36.37
CA GLU A 141 40.35 -0.50 -37.57
C GLU A 141 39.23 -1.37 -38.18
N GLY A 142 39.18 -1.40 -39.52
CA GLY A 142 38.21 -2.16 -40.30
C GLY A 142 37.05 -1.33 -40.88
N PRO A 143 36.24 -1.94 -41.77
CA PRO A 143 35.14 -1.27 -42.47
C PRO A 143 33.98 -0.88 -41.54
N TYR A 144 33.88 -1.48 -40.36
CA TYR A 144 32.93 -1.13 -39.30
C TYR A 144 33.65 -1.01 -37.95
N PRO A 145 34.17 0.16 -37.60
CA PRO A 145 34.87 0.38 -36.34
C PRO A 145 34.03 -0.02 -35.11
N LEU A 146 34.61 -0.80 -34.19
CA LEU A 146 33.97 -1.21 -32.94
C LEU A 146 33.57 0.01 -32.09
N ILE A 147 34.28 1.13 -32.21
CA ILE A 147 33.93 2.38 -31.52
C ILE A 147 32.50 2.86 -31.85
N ILE A 148 32.03 2.66 -33.08
CA ILE A 148 30.68 3.04 -33.50
C ILE A 148 29.65 2.17 -32.78
N THR A 149 29.93 0.89 -32.56
CA THR A 149 29.02 -0.02 -31.87
C THR A 149 28.92 0.30 -30.37
N ILE A 150 30.04 0.67 -29.73
CA ILE A 150 30.07 1.12 -28.33
C ILE A 150 29.31 2.43 -28.15
N ILE A 151 29.54 3.41 -29.03
CA ILE A 151 28.80 4.69 -29.01
C ILE A 151 27.30 4.45 -29.19
N MET A 152 26.91 3.58 -30.13
CA MET A 152 25.51 3.24 -30.35
C MET A 152 24.89 2.49 -29.16
N LEU A 153 25.64 1.62 -28.49
CA LEU A 153 25.18 0.94 -27.27
C LEU A 153 24.98 1.94 -26.12
N ALA A 154 25.88 2.91 -25.96
CA ALA A 154 25.75 3.98 -24.98
C ALA A 154 24.52 4.86 -25.27
N LEU A 155 24.33 5.27 -26.53
CA LEU A 155 23.14 6.03 -26.96
C LEU A 155 21.84 5.25 -26.74
N ASN A 156 21.82 3.95 -27.05
CA ASN A 156 20.67 3.09 -26.77
C ASN A 156 20.40 2.97 -25.28
N SER A 157 21.44 2.83 -24.45
CA SER A 157 21.30 2.79 -22.99
C SER A 157 20.68 4.09 -22.46
N ILE A 158 21.16 5.25 -22.91
CA ILE A 158 20.58 6.56 -22.57
C ILE A 158 19.12 6.63 -23.03
N PHE A 159 18.82 6.21 -24.27
CA PHE A 159 17.46 6.19 -24.80
C PHE A 159 16.53 5.29 -23.97
N TYR A 160 16.96 4.08 -23.61
CA TYR A 160 16.17 3.18 -22.77
C TYR A 160 15.97 3.73 -21.35
N VAL A 161 16.96 4.42 -20.79
CA VAL A 161 16.81 5.10 -19.48
C VAL A 161 15.79 6.23 -19.57
N LEU A 162 15.86 7.08 -20.61
CA LEU A 162 14.89 8.14 -20.84
C LEU A 162 13.49 7.58 -21.08
N LEU A 163 13.38 6.53 -21.88
CA LEU A 163 12.12 5.83 -22.14
C LEU A 163 11.57 5.22 -20.84
N ALA A 164 12.41 4.59 -20.01
CA ALA A 164 12.00 4.04 -18.73
C ALA A 164 11.46 5.14 -17.79
N VAL A 165 12.17 6.27 -17.68
CA VAL A 165 11.72 7.43 -16.88
C VAL A 165 10.41 8.00 -17.42
N TYR A 166 10.23 8.05 -18.73
CA TYR A 166 8.97 8.49 -19.34
C TYR A 166 7.83 7.51 -19.09
N LEU A 167 8.04 6.22 -19.29
CA LEU A 167 7.04 5.18 -19.09
C LEU A 167 6.63 5.06 -17.62
N ASP A 168 7.56 5.19 -16.67
CA ASP A 168 7.25 5.19 -15.23
C ASP A 168 6.33 6.34 -14.81
N GLN A 169 6.37 7.48 -15.54
CA GLN A 169 5.49 8.62 -15.27
C GLN A 169 4.12 8.53 -15.97
N VAL A 170 4.02 7.77 -17.07
CA VAL A 170 2.84 7.74 -17.95
C VAL A 170 2.00 6.47 -17.76
N ILE A 171 2.66 5.32 -17.51
CA ILE A 171 2.02 4.04 -17.24
C ILE A 171 1.49 4.05 -15.80
N PRO A 172 0.25 3.59 -15.56
CA PRO A 172 -0.27 3.48 -14.20
C PRO A 172 0.52 2.44 -13.41
N GLY A 173 1.29 2.88 -12.42
CA GLY A 173 1.74 2.03 -11.33
C GLY A 173 0.58 1.68 -10.39
N GLU A 174 0.80 0.73 -9.48
CA GLU A 174 -0.18 0.38 -8.43
C GLU A 174 -0.48 1.56 -7.49
N PHE A 175 0.46 2.51 -7.37
CA PHE A 175 0.36 3.68 -6.51
C PHE A 175 0.81 4.95 -7.23
N GLY A 176 0.15 6.07 -6.93
CA GLY A 176 0.55 7.40 -7.36
C GLY A 176 -0.38 8.05 -8.41
N LEU A 177 -0.05 9.28 -8.75
CA LEU A 177 -0.81 10.12 -9.68
C LEU A 177 -0.24 9.98 -11.10
N ARG A 178 -1.12 9.75 -12.08
CA ARG A 178 -0.74 9.59 -13.49
C ARG A 178 -0.46 10.94 -14.17
N ARG A 179 0.67 11.07 -14.87
CA ARG A 179 0.87 12.19 -15.81
C ARG A 179 0.18 11.90 -17.15
N SER A 180 -0.36 12.95 -17.76
CA SER A 180 -0.85 12.88 -19.15
C SER A 180 0.32 12.55 -20.09
N SER A 181 0.08 11.77 -21.15
CA SER A 181 1.12 11.34 -22.11
C SER A 181 1.94 12.49 -22.70
N PHE A 182 1.33 13.69 -22.84
CA PHE A 182 1.99 14.87 -23.37
C PHE A 182 2.31 15.93 -22.30
N TYR A 183 2.57 15.51 -21.05
CA TYR A 183 2.83 16.45 -19.95
C TYR A 183 4.01 17.40 -20.23
N PHE A 184 5.05 16.91 -20.92
CA PHE A 184 6.25 17.68 -21.27
C PHE A 184 6.00 18.79 -22.30
N LEU A 185 4.84 18.79 -22.98
CA LEU A 185 4.44 19.88 -23.89
C LEU A 185 3.60 20.95 -23.19
N LYS A 186 3.17 20.73 -21.95
CA LYS A 186 2.33 21.69 -21.23
C LYS A 186 3.19 22.84 -20.68
N PRO A 187 2.77 24.11 -20.85
CA PRO A 187 3.46 25.25 -20.25
C PRO A 187 3.61 25.14 -18.73
N SER A 188 2.66 24.47 -18.06
CA SER A 188 2.69 24.23 -16.61
C SER A 188 3.87 23.37 -16.15
N TYR A 189 4.44 22.53 -17.01
CA TYR A 189 5.61 21.72 -16.67
C TYR A 189 6.90 22.56 -16.67
N TRP A 190 7.03 23.47 -17.64
CA TRP A 190 8.22 24.31 -17.80
C TRP A 190 8.16 25.60 -16.98
N SER A 191 6.96 26.10 -16.71
CA SER A 191 6.73 27.31 -15.93
C SER A 191 6.05 26.98 -14.61
N LYS A 192 6.80 27.10 -13.51
CA LYS A 192 6.26 27.03 -12.16
C LYS A 192 5.51 28.34 -11.87
N SER A 193 4.22 28.38 -12.17
CA SER A 193 3.38 29.47 -11.68
C SER A 193 3.27 29.34 -10.17
N LYS A 194 3.98 30.21 -9.42
CA LYS A 194 3.77 30.37 -7.99
C LYS A 194 2.42 31.04 -7.79
N ARG A 195 1.36 30.25 -7.60
CA ARG A 195 0.09 30.78 -7.11
C ARG A 195 0.31 31.25 -5.67
N ASN A 196 0.05 32.53 -5.42
CA ASN A 196 0.06 33.08 -4.07
C ASN A 196 -1.16 32.53 -3.32
N TYR A 197 -0.92 31.59 -2.41
CA TYR A 197 -1.95 30.88 -1.63
C TYR A 197 -2.78 31.76 -0.69
N LYS A 198 -2.54 33.08 -0.62
CA LYS A 198 -3.34 34.02 0.17
C LYS A 198 -4.71 34.36 -0.44
N GLU A 199 -4.99 34.01 -1.70
CA GLU A 199 -6.27 34.36 -2.36
C GLU A 199 -7.31 33.22 -2.38
N LEU A 200 -6.97 32.01 -1.91
CA LEU A 200 -7.95 30.89 -1.78
C LEU A 200 -8.68 30.89 -0.42
N SER A 201 -8.49 31.93 0.40
CA SER A 201 -9.26 32.17 1.62
C SER A 201 -10.58 32.92 1.40
N GLU A 202 -10.87 33.40 0.18
CA GLU A 202 -12.08 34.18 -0.12
C GLU A 202 -13.03 33.53 -1.14
N GLY A 203 -12.96 32.20 -1.28
CA GLY A 203 -14.00 31.42 -1.93
C GLY A 203 -14.95 30.86 -0.88
N SER A 204 -15.81 31.70 -0.29
CA SER A 204 -16.92 31.22 0.53
C SER A 204 -17.76 30.26 -0.30
N VAL A 205 -17.69 28.96 0.00
CA VAL A 205 -18.69 27.99 -0.46
C VAL A 205 -19.97 28.32 0.29
N SER A 206 -20.72 29.27 -0.26
CA SER A 206 -22.11 29.53 0.08
C SER A 206 -22.93 28.34 -0.43
N GLY A 207 -22.98 27.30 0.38
CA GLY A 207 -23.82 26.11 0.25
C GLY A 207 -24.37 25.73 1.62
N ASN A 208 -25.03 26.69 2.28
CA ASN A 208 -25.74 26.50 3.54
C ASN A 208 -27.02 25.68 3.31
N ILE A 209 -27.24 24.65 4.14
CA ILE A 209 -28.44 24.44 4.99
C ILE A 209 -28.48 22.99 5.57
N SER A 210 -27.75 21.99 5.03
CA SER A 210 -27.77 20.62 5.59
C SER A 210 -26.59 20.22 6.49
N PHE A 211 -25.46 20.94 6.46
CA PHE A 211 -24.25 20.56 7.21
C PHE A 211 -24.28 20.93 8.71
N SER A 212 -25.12 21.87 9.13
CA SER A 212 -25.13 22.39 10.51
C SER A 212 -25.59 21.38 11.55
N GLU A 213 -26.33 20.34 11.15
CA GLU A 213 -26.70 19.27 12.07
C GLU A 213 -25.61 18.21 12.21
N ILE A 214 -24.89 17.90 11.14
CA ILE A 214 -23.92 16.81 11.08
C ILE A 214 -22.57 17.24 11.70
N VAL A 215 -22.22 18.51 11.58
CA VAL A 215 -20.91 19.05 11.95
C VAL A 215 -21.03 20.02 13.12
N GLU A 216 -20.29 19.76 14.19
CA GLU A 216 -20.14 20.68 15.32
C GLU A 216 -19.55 22.02 14.83
N PRO A 217 -20.18 23.16 15.15
CA PRO A 217 -19.66 24.46 14.78
C PRO A 217 -18.28 24.68 15.40
N VAL A 218 -17.39 25.28 14.62
CA VAL A 218 -16.00 25.48 15.04
C VAL A 218 -15.87 26.82 15.77
N SER A 219 -15.07 26.87 16.83
CA SER A 219 -14.82 28.13 17.54
C SER A 219 -14.09 29.14 16.64
N SER A 220 -14.29 30.43 16.92
CA SER A 220 -13.72 31.53 16.13
C SER A 220 -12.19 31.49 16.03
N GLU A 221 -11.50 30.84 16.97
CA GLU A 221 -10.04 30.69 17.01
C GLU A 221 -9.44 29.83 15.89
N PHE A 222 -10.26 29.00 15.24
CA PHE A 222 -9.83 28.09 14.17
C PHE A 222 -10.25 28.54 12.77
N ILE A 223 -11.03 29.63 12.67
CA ILE A 223 -11.38 30.23 11.38
C ILE A 223 -10.09 30.71 10.71
N GLY A 224 -9.81 30.22 9.49
CA GLY A 224 -8.57 30.51 8.76
C GLY A 224 -7.37 29.63 9.11
N LYS A 225 -7.50 28.67 10.04
CA LYS A 225 -6.50 27.63 10.35
C LYS A 225 -6.83 26.28 9.71
N GLU A 226 -7.60 26.29 8.62
CA GLU A 226 -7.95 25.11 7.85
C GLU A 226 -6.72 24.60 7.10
N ALA A 227 -6.17 23.49 7.57
CA ALA A 227 -4.96 22.93 7.01
C ALA A 227 -5.24 21.84 5.98
N ILE A 228 -6.33 21.08 6.11
CA ILE A 228 -6.78 20.14 5.09
C ILE A 228 -8.24 20.42 4.80
N ARG A 229 -8.56 20.75 3.54
CA ARG A 229 -9.93 20.95 3.07
C ARG A 229 -10.34 19.79 2.19
N ILE A 230 -11.46 19.16 2.51
CA ILE A 230 -12.06 18.05 1.76
C ILE A 230 -13.43 18.52 1.29
N SER A 231 -13.64 18.57 -0.02
CA SER A 231 -14.89 19.03 -0.62
C SER A 231 -15.39 18.02 -1.65
N ALA A 232 -16.55 17.42 -1.36
CA ALA A 232 -17.29 16.49 -2.20
C ALA A 232 -16.45 15.35 -2.78
N ILE A 233 -15.48 14.81 -2.03
CA ILE A 233 -14.62 13.73 -2.53
C ILE A 233 -15.43 12.47 -2.77
N GLN A 234 -15.33 11.94 -3.99
CA GLN A 234 -15.88 10.65 -4.37
C GLN A 234 -14.78 9.73 -4.85
N LYS A 235 -14.91 8.44 -4.55
CA LYS A 235 -14.00 7.42 -5.04
C LYS A 235 -14.74 6.16 -5.40
N THR A 236 -14.57 5.74 -6.64
CA THR A 236 -15.15 4.51 -7.19
C THR A 236 -14.02 3.58 -7.64
N TYR A 237 -14.16 2.30 -7.30
CA TYR A 237 -13.25 1.24 -7.73
C TYR A 237 -14.01 0.27 -8.63
N ARG A 238 -13.39 -0.11 -9.76
CA ARG A 238 -13.97 -1.09 -10.68
C ARG A 238 -13.41 -2.46 -10.36
N LYS A 239 -14.23 -3.39 -9.88
CA LYS A 239 -13.84 -4.77 -9.55
C LYS A 239 -14.72 -5.74 -10.34
N LYS A 240 -14.12 -6.57 -11.19
CA LYS A 240 -14.82 -7.62 -11.98
C LYS A 240 -16.05 -7.14 -12.78
N GLY A 241 -16.06 -5.88 -13.21
CA GLY A 241 -17.18 -5.29 -13.98
C GLY A 241 -18.16 -4.50 -13.13
N GLU A 242 -18.16 -4.68 -11.80
CA GLU A 242 -18.97 -3.90 -10.87
C GLU A 242 -18.21 -2.66 -10.38
N ASN A 243 -18.94 -1.54 -10.25
CA ASN A 243 -18.43 -0.31 -9.68
C ASN A 243 -18.77 -0.29 -8.19
N VAL A 244 -17.74 -0.41 -7.34
CA VAL A 244 -17.87 -0.28 -5.89
C VAL A 244 -17.51 1.15 -5.51
N GLU A 245 -18.49 1.88 -5.00
CA GLU A 245 -18.26 3.23 -4.45
C GLU A 245 -17.64 3.12 -3.06
N ALA A 246 -16.38 3.51 -2.92
CA ALA A 246 -15.68 3.52 -1.64
C ALA A 246 -15.92 4.81 -0.84
N LEU A 247 -16.11 5.95 -1.52
CA LEU A 247 -16.41 7.25 -0.89
C LEU A 247 -17.51 7.96 -1.69
N ARG A 248 -18.50 8.48 -0.97
CA ARG A 248 -19.72 9.14 -1.48
C ARG A 248 -19.78 10.58 -0.97
N SER A 249 -19.18 11.49 -1.72
CA SER A 249 -19.25 12.95 -1.55
C SER A 249 -18.88 13.44 -0.13
N LEU A 250 -17.71 13.03 0.37
CA LEU A 250 -17.23 13.45 1.69
C LEU A 250 -16.80 14.92 1.66
N SER A 251 -17.30 15.71 2.62
CA SER A 251 -16.95 17.12 2.77
C SER A 251 -16.77 17.49 4.25
N PHE A 252 -15.57 17.89 4.65
CA PHE A 252 -15.26 18.44 5.98
C PHE A 252 -13.84 19.02 6.01
N ASP A 253 -13.57 19.89 6.96
CA ASP A 253 -12.25 20.52 7.12
C ASP A 253 -11.53 20.04 8.38
N ILE A 254 -10.19 20.04 8.31
CA ILE A 254 -9.29 19.66 9.39
C ILE A 254 -8.39 20.84 9.73
N TYR A 255 -8.27 21.12 11.02
CA TYR A 255 -7.68 22.36 11.53
C TYR A 255 -6.27 22.15 12.08
N GLU A 256 -5.42 23.16 11.94
CA GLU A 256 -4.10 23.20 12.57
C GLU A 256 -4.21 23.24 14.10
N GLY A 257 -3.34 22.49 14.77
CA GLY A 257 -3.31 22.37 16.23
C GLY A 257 -4.36 21.42 16.79
N GLN A 258 -5.03 20.62 15.95
CA GLN A 258 -5.99 19.60 16.36
C GLN A 258 -5.56 18.20 15.94
N ILE A 259 -5.94 17.21 16.74
CA ILE A 259 -5.90 15.80 16.38
C ILE A 259 -7.30 15.39 15.93
N THR A 260 -7.43 14.91 14.70
CA THR A 260 -8.69 14.43 14.13
C THR A 260 -8.65 12.92 13.97
N ALA A 261 -9.63 12.21 14.54
CA ALA A 261 -9.81 10.77 14.34
C ALA A 261 -10.82 10.50 13.23
N LEU A 262 -10.50 9.56 12.33
CA LEU A 262 -11.44 8.98 11.38
C LEU A 262 -11.97 7.67 11.95
N LEU A 263 -13.28 7.61 12.21
CA LEU A 263 -13.99 6.47 12.79
C LEU A 263 -14.90 5.81 11.75
N GLY A 264 -15.14 4.51 11.90
CA GLY A 264 -15.90 3.71 10.94
C GLY A 264 -15.51 2.24 11.02
N HIS A 265 -16.40 1.33 10.61
CA HIS A 265 -16.07 -0.08 10.49
C HIS A 265 -15.00 -0.32 9.40
N SER A 266 -14.42 -1.52 9.38
CA SER A 266 -13.52 -1.94 8.31
C SER A 266 -14.25 -1.95 6.97
N GLY A 267 -13.70 -1.30 5.95
CA GLY A 267 -14.33 -1.18 4.63
C GLY A 267 -15.20 0.06 4.41
N THR A 268 -15.34 0.95 5.39
CA THR A 268 -16.04 2.26 5.25
C THR A 268 -15.36 3.27 4.33
N GLY A 269 -14.11 3.02 3.93
CA GLY A 269 -13.34 3.93 3.09
C GLY A 269 -12.31 4.81 3.83
N LYS A 270 -12.08 4.64 5.14
CA LYS A 270 -11.06 5.39 5.92
C LYS A 270 -9.67 5.36 5.26
N SER A 271 -9.14 4.17 4.98
CA SER A 271 -7.84 4.00 4.32
C SER A 271 -7.84 4.54 2.89
N THR A 272 -9.00 4.51 2.20
CA THR A 272 -9.14 5.12 0.87
C THR A 272 -8.99 6.63 0.95
N LEU A 273 -9.65 7.29 1.90
CA LEU A 273 -9.50 8.72 2.14
C LEU A 273 -8.06 9.08 2.49
N MET A 274 -7.42 8.29 3.36
CA MET A 274 -6.00 8.47 3.71
C MET A 274 -5.07 8.35 2.51
N ASN A 275 -5.29 7.37 1.64
CA ASN A 275 -4.52 7.20 0.40
C ASN A 275 -4.71 8.36 -0.56
N ILE A 276 -5.91 8.95 -0.62
CA ILE A 276 -6.16 10.17 -1.38
C ILE A 276 -5.37 11.33 -0.78
N LEU A 277 -5.49 11.61 0.52
CA LEU A 277 -4.76 12.69 1.20
C LEU A 277 -3.23 12.53 1.10
N CYS A 278 -2.73 11.30 1.04
CA CYS A 278 -1.30 10.99 0.84
C CYS A 278 -0.85 11.08 -0.62
N GLY A 279 -1.77 11.20 -1.58
CA GLY A 279 -1.47 11.30 -3.02
C GLY A 279 -1.07 9.96 -3.63
N LEU A 280 -1.37 8.86 -2.94
CA LEU A 280 -1.20 7.49 -3.44
C LEU A 280 -2.31 7.11 -4.41
N CYS A 281 -3.49 7.76 -4.30
CA CYS A 281 -4.61 7.53 -5.19
C CYS A 281 -5.29 8.86 -5.56
N PRO A 282 -5.58 9.14 -6.84
CA PRO A 282 -6.39 10.29 -7.20
C PRO A 282 -7.85 10.10 -6.78
N PRO A 283 -8.58 11.16 -6.38
CA PRO A 283 -10.03 11.11 -6.24
C PRO A 283 -10.70 10.87 -7.60
N SER A 284 -11.88 10.23 -7.63
CA SER A 284 -12.68 10.09 -8.85
C SER A 284 -13.41 11.39 -9.18
N ASP A 285 -13.96 12.04 -8.16
CA ASP A 285 -14.58 13.37 -8.25
C ASP A 285 -14.34 14.14 -6.94
N GLY A 286 -14.58 15.45 -6.96
CA GLY A 286 -14.34 16.36 -5.86
C GLY A 286 -12.91 16.85 -5.75
N PHE A 287 -12.62 17.56 -4.66
CA PHE A 287 -11.37 18.27 -4.47
C PHE A 287 -10.85 18.12 -3.04
N ALA A 288 -9.52 17.99 -2.91
CA ALA A 288 -8.82 17.95 -1.63
C ALA A 288 -7.59 18.87 -1.70
N SER A 289 -7.32 19.62 -0.62
CA SER A 289 -6.10 20.42 -0.49
C SER A 289 -5.45 20.28 0.89
N VAL A 290 -4.12 20.37 0.91
CA VAL A 290 -3.29 20.33 2.11
C VAL A 290 -2.43 21.59 2.15
N TYR A 291 -2.66 22.48 3.12
CA TYR A 291 -2.07 23.82 3.22
C TYR A 291 -2.15 24.60 1.90
N GLY A 292 -3.32 24.54 1.25
CA GLY A 292 -3.58 25.14 -0.05
C GLY A 292 -3.16 24.28 -1.24
N HIS A 293 -2.20 23.37 -1.11
CA HIS A 293 -1.73 22.53 -2.21
C HIS A 293 -2.77 21.47 -2.61
N ARG A 294 -3.15 21.46 -3.89
CA ARG A 294 -4.12 20.52 -4.46
C ARG A 294 -3.54 19.11 -4.55
N VAL A 295 -4.26 18.14 -4.00
CA VAL A 295 -3.83 16.73 -3.97
C VAL A 295 -3.91 16.06 -5.34
N SER A 296 -4.82 16.50 -6.21
CA SER A 296 -4.99 15.98 -7.57
C SER A 296 -3.86 16.39 -8.52
N GLU A 297 -3.15 17.47 -8.21
CA GLU A 297 -2.08 18.01 -9.05
C GLU A 297 -0.71 17.50 -8.58
N ILE A 298 0.08 16.91 -9.50
CA ILE A 298 1.30 16.18 -9.14
C ILE A 298 2.38 17.08 -8.56
N ASP A 299 2.56 18.28 -9.13
CA ASP A 299 3.62 19.21 -8.73
C ASP A 299 3.29 19.86 -7.37
N GLU A 300 2.03 20.24 -7.14
CA GLU A 300 1.56 20.72 -5.83
C GLU A 300 1.64 19.60 -4.78
N MET A 301 1.28 18.38 -5.15
CA MET A 301 1.35 17.24 -4.25
C MET A 301 2.78 16.83 -3.88
N PHE A 302 3.78 17.16 -4.71
CA PHE A 302 5.18 16.98 -4.35
C PHE A 302 5.60 17.94 -3.22
N GLU A 303 5.16 19.21 -3.26
CA GLU A 303 5.40 20.17 -2.18
C GLU A 303 4.65 19.77 -0.90
N ALA A 304 3.39 19.33 -1.02
CA ALA A 304 2.63 18.81 0.11
C ALA A 304 3.35 17.62 0.78
N ARG A 305 3.87 16.66 0.00
CA ARG A 305 4.60 15.49 0.51
C ARG A 305 5.85 15.83 1.32
N LYS A 306 6.51 16.97 1.09
CA LYS A 306 7.63 17.41 1.94
C LYS A 306 7.18 17.71 3.38
N MET A 307 5.94 18.14 3.54
CA MET A 307 5.35 18.53 4.84
C MET A 307 4.59 17.39 5.53
N ILE A 308 4.24 16.32 4.81
CA ILE A 308 3.47 15.18 5.31
C ILE A 308 4.40 14.07 5.85
N GLY A 309 4.04 13.49 6.99
CA GLY A 309 4.53 12.20 7.48
C GLY A 309 3.41 11.18 7.42
N ILE A 310 3.70 9.98 6.93
CA ILE A 310 2.68 8.94 6.70
C ILE A 310 3.06 7.68 7.47
N CYS A 311 2.09 7.10 8.17
CA CYS A 311 2.14 5.73 8.67
C CYS A 311 1.00 4.97 7.98
N PRO A 312 1.28 4.20 6.91
CA PRO A 312 0.23 3.43 6.22
C PRO A 312 -0.19 2.20 7.05
N GLN A 313 -1.23 1.51 6.61
CA GLN A 313 -1.71 0.29 7.27
C GLN A 313 -0.64 -0.82 7.28
N LEU A 314 0.08 -0.99 6.16
CA LEU A 314 1.20 -1.92 6.08
C LEU A 314 2.48 -1.29 6.64
N ASP A 315 3.19 -2.03 7.49
CA ASP A 315 4.45 -1.56 8.05
C ASP A 315 5.57 -1.49 7.00
N ILE A 316 6.09 -0.28 6.76
CA ILE A 316 7.19 -0.04 5.82
C ILE A 316 8.51 -0.06 6.58
N HIS A 317 9.20 -1.21 6.58
CA HIS A 317 10.53 -1.38 7.15
C HIS A 317 11.39 -2.32 6.31
N PHE A 318 12.71 -2.23 6.49
CA PHE A 318 13.67 -3.14 5.91
C PHE A 318 14.01 -4.24 6.92
N ASP A 319 13.49 -5.44 6.70
CA ASP A 319 13.64 -6.61 7.57
C ASP A 319 15.08 -6.95 7.98
N VAL A 320 16.02 -6.77 7.04
CA VAL A 320 17.44 -7.14 7.19
C VAL A 320 18.23 -6.11 8.03
N LEU A 321 17.71 -4.88 8.13
CA LEU A 321 18.37 -3.76 8.79
C LEU A 321 17.94 -3.66 10.26
N THR A 322 18.78 -3.05 11.09
CA THR A 322 18.44 -2.78 12.49
C THR A 322 17.41 -1.65 12.60
N VAL A 323 16.81 -1.46 13.76
CA VAL A 323 15.86 -0.36 14.02
C VAL A 323 16.53 1.00 13.78
N GLU A 324 17.75 1.21 14.30
CA GLU A 324 18.50 2.46 14.12
C GLU A 324 18.88 2.71 12.64
N GLU A 325 19.28 1.66 11.93
CA GLU A 325 19.58 1.73 10.50
C GLU A 325 18.35 2.05 9.65
N ASN A 326 17.19 1.45 9.98
CA ASN A 326 15.93 1.77 9.33
C ASN A 326 15.59 3.25 9.47
N LEU A 327 15.64 3.78 10.69
CA LEU A 327 15.36 5.18 10.96
C LEU A 327 16.37 6.12 10.29
N SER A 328 17.67 5.82 10.34
CA SER A 328 18.71 6.68 9.74
C SER A 328 18.64 6.72 8.20
N ILE A 329 18.34 5.59 7.55
CA ILE A 329 18.15 5.52 6.10
C ILE A 329 16.90 6.31 5.69
N LEU A 330 15.79 6.13 6.39
CA LEU A 330 14.54 6.83 6.08
C LEU A 330 14.61 8.33 6.41
N ALA A 331 15.36 8.72 7.46
CA ALA A 331 15.69 10.12 7.74
C ALA A 331 16.44 10.77 6.58
N SER A 332 17.41 10.05 6.03
CA SER A 332 18.21 10.52 4.89
C SER A 332 17.37 10.63 3.62
N ILE A 333 16.46 9.67 3.36
CA ILE A 333 15.51 9.70 2.23
C ILE A 333 14.53 10.89 2.37
N LYS A 334 14.06 11.17 3.58
CA LYS A 334 13.22 12.34 3.91
C LYS A 334 13.94 13.69 3.76
N GLY A 335 15.25 13.71 3.56
CA GLY A 335 16.03 14.94 3.35
C GLY A 335 16.48 15.65 4.63
N ILE A 336 16.43 15.00 5.79
CA ILE A 336 16.97 15.58 7.05
C ILE A 336 18.49 15.75 6.90
N PRO A 337 19.11 16.91 7.22
CA PRO A 337 20.56 17.12 7.02
C PRO A 337 21.39 16.11 7.82
N ALA A 338 22.49 15.60 7.24
CA ALA A 338 23.26 14.48 7.79
C ALA A 338 23.72 14.73 9.24
N ASN A 339 24.08 15.96 9.56
CA ASN A 339 24.51 16.38 10.89
C ASN A 339 23.42 16.20 11.96
N ASN A 340 22.14 16.32 11.57
CA ASN A 340 21.00 16.23 12.49
C ASN A 340 20.35 14.84 12.47
N VAL A 341 20.70 13.95 11.53
CA VAL A 341 20.08 12.63 11.41
C VAL A 341 20.23 11.83 12.70
N ILE A 342 21.45 11.78 13.26
CA ILE A 342 21.73 10.99 14.47
C ILE A 342 20.89 11.52 15.65
N GLN A 343 20.83 12.84 15.83
CA GLN A 343 20.06 13.47 16.90
C GLN A 343 18.55 13.23 16.76
N GLU A 344 18.00 13.38 15.56
CA GLU A 344 16.59 13.11 15.29
C GLU A 344 16.23 11.63 15.48
N VAL A 345 17.10 10.70 15.06
CA VAL A 345 16.90 9.26 15.26
C VAL A 345 16.92 8.91 16.75
N GLN A 346 17.90 9.41 17.51
CA GLN A 346 17.97 9.20 18.96
C GLN A 346 16.74 9.77 19.68
N LYS A 347 16.27 10.94 19.26
CA LYS A 347 15.05 11.55 19.79
C LYS A 347 13.82 10.68 19.54
N VAL A 348 13.65 10.16 18.33
CA VAL A 348 12.52 9.25 18.01
C VAL A 348 12.61 7.93 18.77
N LEU A 349 13.82 7.39 18.97
CA LEU A 349 14.04 6.18 19.76
C LEU A 349 13.69 6.38 21.25
N LEU A 350 13.98 7.56 21.80
CA LEU A 350 13.60 7.96 23.15
C LEU A 350 12.08 8.16 23.27
N ASP A 351 11.51 8.95 22.38
CA ASP A 351 10.09 9.32 22.37
C ASP A 351 9.15 8.08 22.28
N LEU A 352 9.61 7.01 21.63
CA LEU A 352 8.86 5.77 21.45
C LEU A 352 9.29 4.64 22.40
N ASP A 353 10.25 4.88 23.29
CA ASP A 353 10.82 3.86 24.18
C ASP A 353 11.29 2.61 23.41
N MET A 354 12.14 2.82 22.40
CA MET A 354 12.71 1.76 21.55
C MET A 354 14.22 1.60 21.74
N GLN A 355 14.81 2.19 22.78
CA GLN A 355 16.26 2.13 22.99
C GLN A 355 16.78 0.71 23.21
N ALA A 356 16.05 -0.12 23.95
CA ALA A 356 16.45 -1.49 24.24
C ALA A 356 16.50 -2.40 22.99
N ILE A 357 15.77 -2.02 21.92
CA ILE A 357 15.66 -2.82 20.68
C ILE A 357 16.35 -2.15 19.49
N LYS A 358 17.11 -1.08 19.68
CA LYS A 358 17.71 -0.28 18.59
C LYS A 358 18.64 -1.10 17.68
N ASP A 359 19.38 -2.04 18.26
CA ASP A 359 20.37 -2.89 17.59
C ASP A 359 19.75 -4.17 17.01
N ASN A 360 18.47 -4.44 17.32
CA ASN A 360 17.78 -5.61 16.82
C ASN A 360 17.36 -5.41 15.36
N GLN A 361 17.45 -6.49 14.58
CA GLN A 361 16.97 -6.51 13.20
C GLN A 361 15.43 -6.40 13.16
N ALA A 362 14.91 -5.64 12.21
CA ALA A 362 13.47 -5.42 12.08
C ALA A 362 12.68 -6.74 11.88
N LYS A 363 13.29 -7.74 11.23
CA LYS A 363 12.69 -9.08 11.09
C LYS A 363 12.36 -9.77 12.41
N LYS A 364 13.15 -9.52 13.47
CA LYS A 364 12.99 -10.17 14.79
C LYS A 364 12.02 -9.46 15.72
N LEU A 365 11.48 -8.31 15.30
CA LEU A 365 10.55 -7.52 16.09
C LEU A 365 9.15 -8.15 16.12
N SER A 366 8.43 -7.96 17.22
CA SER A 366 7.01 -8.30 17.31
C SER A 366 6.18 -7.40 16.40
N GLY A 367 4.94 -7.81 16.07
CA GLY A 367 4.03 -6.99 15.25
C GLY A 367 3.83 -5.57 15.80
N GLY A 368 3.56 -5.44 17.11
CA GLY A 368 3.44 -4.14 17.76
C GLY A 368 4.73 -3.31 17.74
N GLN A 369 5.91 -3.93 17.84
CA GLN A 369 7.20 -3.25 17.70
C GLN A 369 7.44 -2.76 16.26
N LYS A 370 7.06 -3.54 15.25
CA LYS A 370 7.11 -3.13 13.83
C LYS A 370 6.19 -1.95 13.57
N ARG A 371 4.96 -1.99 14.11
CA ARG A 371 4.03 -0.87 14.07
C ARG A 371 4.61 0.39 14.71
N LYS A 372 5.25 0.23 15.87
CA LYS A 372 5.90 1.33 16.60
C LYS A 372 7.04 1.94 15.79
N LEU A 373 7.83 1.11 15.11
CA LEU A 373 8.84 1.57 14.15
C LEU A 373 8.22 2.36 12.99
N SER A 374 7.10 1.90 12.41
CA SER A 374 6.37 2.62 11.36
C SER A 374 5.88 4.00 11.82
N VAL A 375 5.37 4.11 13.05
CA VAL A 375 4.98 5.40 13.65
C VAL A 375 6.21 6.30 13.83
N GLY A 376 7.33 5.75 14.29
CA GLY A 376 8.60 6.48 14.39
C GLY A 376 9.09 7.03 13.06
N ILE A 377 8.99 6.22 12.00
CA ILE A 377 9.28 6.64 10.63
C ILE A 377 8.37 7.79 10.22
N ALA A 378 7.08 7.77 10.53
CA ALA A 378 6.14 8.83 10.18
C ALA A 378 6.51 10.17 10.84
N VAL A 379 6.81 10.15 12.15
CA VAL A 379 7.15 11.34 12.97
C VAL A 379 8.54 11.91 12.66
N LEU A 380 9.42 11.11 12.05
CA LEU A 380 10.78 11.49 11.70
C LEU A 380 10.86 12.77 10.84
N GLY A 381 11.73 13.69 11.23
CA GLY A 381 11.94 14.97 10.55
C GLY A 381 10.85 15.99 10.81
N ASN A 382 10.02 15.76 11.84
CA ASN A 382 9.09 16.73 12.39
C ASN A 382 8.08 17.31 11.35
N PRO A 383 7.30 16.47 10.64
CA PRO A 383 6.36 16.90 9.60
C PRO A 383 5.22 17.78 10.16
N LYS A 384 4.70 18.72 9.34
CA LYS A 384 3.56 19.60 9.72
C LYS A 384 2.23 18.85 9.72
N VAL A 385 2.07 17.89 8.82
CA VAL A 385 0.89 17.01 8.72
C VAL A 385 1.33 15.59 9.00
N LEU A 386 0.61 14.91 9.88
CA LEU A 386 0.82 13.51 10.20
C LEU A 386 -0.44 12.72 9.86
N LEU A 387 -0.33 11.78 8.92
CA LEU A 387 -1.42 10.90 8.48
C LEU A 387 -1.10 9.48 8.94
N LEU A 388 -1.91 8.92 9.84
CA LEU A 388 -1.66 7.63 10.48
C LEU A 388 -2.84 6.69 10.26
N ASP A 389 -2.66 5.61 9.52
CA ASP A 389 -3.73 4.64 9.26
C ASP A 389 -3.64 3.47 10.26
N GLU A 390 -4.44 3.46 11.33
CA GLU A 390 -4.37 2.49 12.44
C GLU A 390 -3.01 2.45 13.16
N PRO A 391 -2.53 3.54 13.78
CA PRO A 391 -1.17 3.63 14.34
C PRO A 391 -0.89 2.68 15.50
N THR A 392 -1.90 2.24 16.23
CA THR A 392 -1.77 1.45 17.47
C THR A 392 -2.23 -0.01 17.33
N ALA A 393 -2.56 -0.43 16.10
CA ALA A 393 -2.97 -1.80 15.81
C ALA A 393 -1.86 -2.81 16.20
N GLY A 394 -2.24 -3.87 16.90
CA GLY A 394 -1.32 -4.93 17.32
C GLY A 394 -0.32 -4.56 18.43
N MET A 395 -0.47 -3.39 19.06
CA MET A 395 0.35 -2.98 20.21
C MET A 395 -0.27 -3.39 21.56
N ASP A 396 0.60 -3.66 22.54
CA ASP A 396 0.23 -3.81 23.94
C ASP A 396 -0.25 -2.46 24.54
N PRO A 397 -1.09 -2.46 25.60
CA PRO A 397 -1.65 -1.24 26.17
C PRO A 397 -0.60 -0.18 26.56
N CYS A 398 0.53 -0.59 27.13
CA CYS A 398 1.60 0.32 27.53
C CYS A 398 2.21 1.02 26.30
N SER A 399 2.54 0.27 25.25
CA SER A 399 3.04 0.83 23.99
C SER A 399 2.05 1.79 23.33
N ARG A 400 0.73 1.55 23.41
CA ARG A 400 -0.28 2.49 22.89
C ARG A 400 -0.22 3.82 23.62
N HIS A 401 -0.15 3.79 24.95
CA HIS A 401 -0.05 5.02 25.75
C HIS A 401 1.20 5.85 25.43
N ILE A 402 2.33 5.21 25.13
CA ILE A 402 3.54 5.91 24.68
C ILE A 402 3.28 6.66 23.36
N VAL A 403 2.66 5.99 22.39
CA VAL A 403 2.29 6.62 21.10
C VAL A 403 1.29 7.75 21.31
N TRP A 404 0.28 7.57 22.16
CA TRP A 404 -0.71 8.61 22.47
C TRP A 404 -0.05 9.84 23.09
N ASN A 405 0.84 9.64 24.05
CA ASN A 405 1.58 10.73 24.69
C ASN A 405 2.46 11.47 23.69
N LEU A 406 3.14 10.75 22.78
CA LEU A 406 3.92 11.34 21.70
C LEU A 406 3.06 12.25 20.79
N LEU A 407 1.90 11.75 20.38
CA LEU A 407 0.98 12.50 19.51
C LEU A 407 0.37 13.72 20.22
N LYS A 408 -0.01 13.59 21.49
CA LYS A 408 -0.48 14.72 22.32
C LYS A 408 0.60 15.79 22.49
N TYR A 409 1.82 15.40 22.83
CA TYR A 409 2.93 16.33 23.03
C TYR A 409 3.30 17.08 21.74
N ARG A 410 3.22 16.42 20.57
CA ARG A 410 3.56 17.01 19.27
C ARG A 410 2.40 17.73 18.58
N LYS A 411 1.22 17.83 19.19
CA LYS A 411 0.00 18.46 18.63
C LYS A 411 0.18 19.94 18.24
N ALA A 412 0.98 20.71 18.98
CA ALA A 412 1.09 22.15 18.78
C ALA A 412 1.61 22.53 17.37
N ASN A 413 0.91 23.44 16.68
CA ASN A 413 1.20 23.90 15.31
C ASN A 413 1.37 22.75 14.29
N ARG A 414 0.61 21.67 14.48
CA ARG A 414 0.57 20.51 13.58
C ARG A 414 -0.84 20.04 13.37
N VAL A 415 -1.00 19.27 12.31
CA VAL A 415 -2.23 18.55 12.00
C VAL A 415 -1.92 17.08 12.13
N THR A 416 -2.66 16.37 12.98
CA THR A 416 -2.58 14.92 13.06
C THR A 416 -3.93 14.35 12.69
N VAL A 417 -3.97 13.51 11.68
CA VAL A 417 -5.15 12.74 11.30
C VAL A 417 -4.81 11.27 11.47
N PHE A 418 -5.60 10.55 12.24
CA PHE A 418 -5.43 9.11 12.36
C PHE A 418 -6.75 8.38 12.14
N SER A 419 -6.68 7.20 11.53
CA SER A 419 -7.82 6.28 11.50
C SER A 419 -7.68 5.31 12.68
N THR A 420 -8.80 4.94 13.28
CA THR A 420 -8.84 3.86 14.26
C THR A 420 -10.18 3.15 14.19
N HIS A 421 -10.23 1.93 14.71
CA HIS A 421 -11.46 1.22 15.03
C HIS A 421 -11.67 1.14 16.56
N PHE A 422 -10.71 1.58 17.37
CA PHE A 422 -10.83 1.65 18.82
C PHE A 422 -11.43 3.00 19.23
N MET A 423 -12.65 3.01 19.74
CA MET A 423 -13.33 4.27 20.05
C MET A 423 -12.78 4.93 21.32
N ASP A 424 -12.31 4.13 22.28
CA ASP A 424 -11.59 4.63 23.46
C ASP A 424 -10.35 5.44 23.09
N GLU A 425 -9.60 4.98 22.08
CA GLU A 425 -8.43 5.71 21.57
C GLU A 425 -8.84 7.07 21.01
N ALA A 426 -9.91 7.10 20.21
CA ALA A 426 -10.43 8.33 19.65
C ALA A 426 -10.96 9.29 20.72
N ASP A 427 -11.61 8.77 21.75
CA ASP A 427 -12.15 9.56 22.86
C ASP A 427 -11.02 10.22 23.67
N ILE A 428 -9.94 9.47 23.94
CA ILE A 428 -8.80 9.93 24.76
C ILE A 428 -7.85 10.85 23.98
N LEU A 429 -7.63 10.56 22.69
CA LEU A 429 -6.56 11.20 21.91
C LEU A 429 -7.05 12.34 21.01
N ALA A 430 -8.20 12.18 20.36
CA ALA A 430 -8.63 13.10 19.32
C ALA A 430 -9.43 14.26 19.91
N ASP A 431 -9.25 15.45 19.34
CA ASP A 431 -10.06 16.61 19.65
C ASP A 431 -11.39 16.53 18.90
N ARG A 432 -11.31 16.22 17.59
CA ARG A 432 -12.45 16.02 16.70
C ARG A 432 -12.47 14.62 16.14
N LYS A 433 -13.66 14.09 15.91
CA LYS A 433 -13.92 12.77 15.35
C LYS A 433 -14.79 12.94 14.13
N ALA A 434 -14.43 12.33 13.02
CA ALA A 434 -15.25 12.21 11.83
C ALA A 434 -15.70 10.77 11.70
N VAL A 435 -17.00 10.53 11.85
CA VAL A 435 -17.60 9.19 11.72
C VAL A 435 -18.00 8.99 10.26
N ILE A 436 -17.39 7.99 9.63
CA ILE A 436 -17.64 7.59 8.26
C ILE A 436 -18.35 6.24 8.30
N SER A 437 -19.49 6.14 7.61
CA SER A 437 -20.21 4.89 7.40
C SER A 437 -20.56 4.77 5.93
N GLN A 438 -20.29 3.60 5.34
CA GLN A 438 -20.61 3.29 3.94
C GLN A 438 -20.12 4.36 2.93
N GLY A 439 -18.92 4.91 3.17
CA GLY A 439 -18.32 5.95 2.33
C GLY A 439 -18.90 7.36 2.51
N MET A 440 -19.87 7.56 3.41
CA MET A 440 -20.51 8.86 3.70
C MET A 440 -20.12 9.38 5.09
N LEU A 441 -20.15 10.71 5.24
CA LEU A 441 -19.88 11.39 6.50
C LEU A 441 -21.19 11.44 7.32
N LYS A 442 -21.21 10.80 8.49
CA LYS A 442 -22.41 10.75 9.35
C LYS A 442 -22.42 11.84 10.42
N CYS A 443 -21.27 12.12 11.03
CA CYS A 443 -21.12 13.23 11.97
C CYS A 443 -19.66 13.64 12.14
N VAL A 444 -19.43 14.91 12.52
CA VAL A 444 -18.11 15.44 12.87
C VAL A 444 -18.19 16.29 14.12
N GLY A 445 -17.38 16.01 15.13
CA GLY A 445 -17.30 16.86 16.31
C GLY A 445 -16.46 16.31 17.45
N SER A 446 -16.49 17.01 18.57
CA SER A 446 -15.91 16.62 19.84
C SER A 446 -16.65 15.43 20.47
N SER A 447 -16.01 14.69 21.36
CA SER A 447 -16.67 13.57 22.04
C SER A 447 -17.91 13.99 22.79
N ILE A 448 -17.84 15.16 23.43
CA ILE A 448 -18.93 15.71 24.24
C ILE A 448 -20.11 16.05 23.33
N PHE A 449 -19.85 16.70 22.20
CA PHE A 449 -20.89 17.01 21.21
C PHE A 449 -21.53 15.73 20.65
N LEU A 450 -20.71 14.76 20.23
CA LEU A 450 -21.22 13.51 19.66
C LEU A 450 -22.07 12.72 20.67
N LYS A 451 -21.58 12.57 21.91
CA LYS A 451 -22.31 11.90 23.01
C LYS A 451 -23.58 12.65 23.40
N SER A 452 -23.55 13.99 23.46
CA SER A 452 -24.73 14.76 23.83
C SER A 452 -25.82 14.71 22.75
N LYS A 453 -25.44 14.67 21.47
CA LYS A 453 -26.38 14.77 20.36
C LYS A 453 -26.92 13.43 19.90
N TRP A 454 -26.05 12.42 19.78
CA TRP A 454 -26.43 11.08 19.32
C TRP A 454 -26.39 10.02 20.42
N GLY A 455 -25.75 10.29 21.55
CA GLY A 455 -25.73 9.36 22.68
C GLY A 455 -27.11 9.17 23.29
N ILE A 456 -27.25 8.03 23.97
CA ILE A 456 -28.49 7.61 24.63
C ILE A 456 -28.64 8.27 26.02
N GLY A 457 -27.63 9.03 26.46
CA GLY A 457 -27.60 9.73 27.75
C GLY A 457 -26.63 9.12 28.75
N TYR A 458 -27.13 8.83 29.94
CA TYR A 458 -26.44 8.07 30.98
C TYR A 458 -27.01 6.67 31.07
N ARG A 459 -26.15 5.70 31.35
CA ARG A 459 -26.51 4.31 31.56
C ARG A 459 -26.54 4.03 33.06
N LEU A 460 -27.75 3.84 33.60
CA LEU A 460 -27.96 3.37 34.96
C LEU A 460 -27.94 1.84 34.96
N SER A 461 -26.90 1.25 35.53
CA SER A 461 -26.75 -0.19 35.68
C SER A 461 -27.04 -0.57 37.13
N MET A 462 -28.00 -1.45 37.35
CA MET A 462 -28.42 -1.91 38.67
C MET A 462 -28.26 -3.42 38.75
N TYR A 463 -27.58 -3.90 39.79
CA TYR A 463 -27.52 -5.32 40.14
C TYR A 463 -28.69 -5.64 41.05
N ILE A 464 -29.45 -6.66 40.67
CA ILE A 464 -30.68 -7.06 41.34
C ILE A 464 -30.57 -8.46 41.94
N ASP A 465 -31.27 -8.68 43.05
CA ASP A 465 -31.43 -9.98 43.67
C ASP A 465 -32.58 -10.78 43.02
N ARG A 466 -32.60 -12.10 43.19
CA ARG A 466 -33.59 -13.01 42.56
C ARG A 466 -35.04 -12.73 42.96
N CYS A 467 -35.26 -12.04 44.08
CA CYS A 467 -36.59 -11.67 44.57
C CYS A 467 -37.04 -10.26 44.15
N CYS A 468 -36.36 -9.63 43.19
CA CYS A 468 -36.63 -8.26 42.74
C CYS A 468 -38.00 -8.12 42.04
N ALA A 469 -38.80 -7.14 42.46
CA ALA A 469 -40.03 -6.74 41.79
C ALA A 469 -39.71 -5.77 40.62
N THR A 470 -39.34 -6.32 39.47
CA THR A 470 -38.86 -5.56 38.30
C THR A 470 -39.83 -4.48 37.83
N GLU A 471 -41.14 -4.74 37.88
CA GLU A 471 -42.18 -3.77 37.48
C GLU A 471 -42.22 -2.55 38.42
N SER A 472 -42.21 -2.78 39.74
CA SER A 472 -42.18 -1.72 40.76
C SER A 472 -40.91 -0.87 40.69
N LEU A 473 -39.79 -1.49 40.34
CA LEU A 473 -38.51 -0.81 40.16
C LEU A 473 -38.52 0.03 38.88
N SER A 474 -39.08 -0.51 37.79
CA SER A 474 -39.24 0.24 36.53
C SER A 474 -40.18 1.43 36.67
N SER A 475 -41.24 1.31 37.47
CA SER A 475 -42.17 2.41 37.73
C SER A 475 -41.53 3.49 38.61
N LEU A 476 -40.71 3.12 39.60
CA LEU A 476 -39.93 4.07 40.40
C LEU A 476 -38.97 4.91 39.54
N VAL A 477 -38.25 4.25 38.62
CA VAL A 477 -37.34 4.92 37.68
C VAL A 477 -38.12 5.87 36.77
N LYS A 478 -39.23 5.40 36.19
CA LYS A 478 -40.09 6.21 35.31
C LYS A 478 -40.82 7.34 36.05
N GLN A 479 -41.09 7.21 37.35
CA GLN A 479 -41.70 8.25 38.16
C GLN A 479 -40.77 9.46 38.30
N HIS A 480 -39.46 9.23 38.49
CA HIS A 480 -38.48 10.30 38.59
C HIS A 480 -38.06 10.81 37.20
N ILE A 481 -37.89 9.89 36.24
CA ILE A 481 -37.40 10.17 34.90
C ILE A 481 -38.32 9.48 33.89
N PRO A 482 -39.37 10.17 33.40
CA PRO A 482 -40.38 9.54 32.54
C PRO A 482 -39.83 9.13 31.16
N ALA A 483 -38.77 9.79 30.71
CA ALA A 483 -38.08 9.48 29.46
C ALA A 483 -37.03 8.35 29.60
N ALA A 484 -36.95 7.69 30.77
CA ALA A 484 -36.04 6.57 30.96
C ALA A 484 -36.48 5.32 30.17
N THR A 485 -35.58 4.75 29.39
CA THR A 485 -35.83 3.54 28.59
C THR A 485 -35.05 2.36 29.16
N LEU A 486 -35.67 1.19 29.21
CA LEU A 486 -35.00 -0.05 29.61
C LEU A 486 -34.23 -0.61 28.40
N LEU A 487 -32.91 -0.67 28.49
CA LEU A 487 -32.04 -1.16 27.41
C LEU A 487 -31.79 -2.67 27.52
N GLN A 488 -31.61 -3.16 28.74
CA GLN A 488 -31.28 -4.57 28.99
C GLN A 488 -31.89 -5.05 30.30
N GLN A 489 -32.45 -6.26 30.26
CA GLN A 489 -33.01 -6.94 31.41
C GLN A 489 -32.45 -8.37 31.46
N ASN A 490 -31.61 -8.62 32.46
CA ASN A 490 -31.08 -9.94 32.80
C ASN A 490 -31.51 -10.30 34.23
N ASP A 491 -31.47 -11.58 34.59
CA ASP A 491 -31.87 -12.09 35.92
C ASP A 491 -31.05 -11.49 37.09
N GLN A 492 -29.89 -10.90 36.80
CA GLN A 492 -28.97 -10.31 37.79
C GLN A 492 -28.73 -8.81 37.58
N GLN A 493 -29.18 -8.24 36.45
CA GLN A 493 -28.84 -6.87 36.09
C GLN A 493 -29.93 -6.19 35.26
N LEU A 494 -30.29 -4.97 35.64
CA LEU A 494 -31.14 -4.07 34.87
C LEU A 494 -30.33 -2.88 34.39
N VAL A 495 -30.54 -2.50 33.13
CA VAL A 495 -29.86 -1.36 32.52
C VAL A 495 -30.88 -0.41 31.93
N TYR A 496 -30.88 0.84 32.42
CA TYR A 496 -31.71 1.92 31.92
C TYR A 496 -30.86 2.99 31.22
N SER A 497 -31.44 3.61 30.19
CA SER A 497 -30.95 4.84 29.61
C SER A 497 -31.67 6.04 30.20
N LEU A 498 -30.91 7.01 30.69
CA LEU A 498 -31.40 8.25 31.29
C LEU A 498 -30.98 9.44 30.41
N PRO A 499 -31.89 10.31 29.95
CA PRO A 499 -31.54 11.42 29.07
C PRO A 499 -30.69 12.49 29.77
N PHE A 500 -29.81 13.17 29.01
CA PHE A 500 -28.96 14.26 29.52
C PHE A 500 -29.75 15.44 30.11
N LYS A 501 -30.95 15.71 29.61
CA LYS A 501 -31.77 16.86 30.03
C LYS A 501 -32.32 16.73 31.46
N ASP A 502 -32.42 15.51 31.99
CA ASP A 502 -32.99 15.23 33.30
C ASP A 502 -31.91 15.02 34.38
N MET A 503 -30.67 15.47 34.14
CA MET A 503 -29.54 15.29 35.07
C MET A 503 -29.83 15.83 36.48
N ASP A 504 -30.59 16.93 36.59
CA ASP A 504 -30.97 17.53 37.87
C ASP A 504 -31.86 16.61 38.74
N LYS A 505 -32.56 15.65 38.13
CA LYS A 505 -33.48 14.71 38.79
C LYS A 505 -32.78 13.44 39.28
N PHE A 506 -31.50 13.25 38.94
CA PHE A 506 -30.77 12.02 39.26
C PHE A 506 -30.56 11.87 40.77
N SER A 507 -30.34 12.97 41.49
CA SER A 507 -30.20 12.97 42.95
C SER A 507 -31.44 12.41 43.66
N GLY A 508 -32.64 12.81 43.21
CA GLY A 508 -33.90 12.29 43.72
C GLY A 508 -34.09 10.81 43.43
N LEU A 509 -33.71 10.37 42.22
CA LEU A 509 -33.76 8.95 41.85
C LEU A 509 -32.83 8.10 42.73
N PHE A 510 -31.59 8.54 42.97
CA PHE A 510 -30.64 7.79 43.82
C PHE A 510 -31.11 7.73 45.27
N ALA A 511 -31.62 8.85 45.82
CA ALA A 511 -32.21 8.85 47.15
C ALA A 511 -33.41 7.91 47.27
N ALA A 512 -34.26 7.85 46.23
CA ALA A 512 -35.39 6.93 46.19
C ALA A 512 -34.94 5.46 46.11
N LEU A 513 -33.90 5.15 45.33
CA LEU A 513 -33.32 3.80 45.26
C LEU A 513 -32.71 3.37 46.60
N ASP A 514 -32.03 4.29 47.31
CA ASP A 514 -31.43 4.02 48.62
C ASP A 514 -32.50 3.81 49.71
N THR A 515 -33.61 4.56 49.63
CA THR A 515 -34.71 4.46 50.62
C THR A 515 -35.53 3.18 50.44
N HIS A 516 -35.72 2.73 49.20
CA HIS A 516 -36.54 1.56 48.87
C HIS A 516 -35.67 0.29 48.71
N SER A 517 -34.84 -0.02 49.71
CA SER A 517 -33.99 -1.22 49.74
C SER A 517 -34.77 -2.55 49.63
N GLY A 518 -36.07 -2.53 49.94
CA GLY A 518 -36.98 -3.68 49.77
C GLY A 518 -37.29 -4.05 48.31
N LEU A 519 -36.86 -3.26 47.32
CA LEU A 519 -37.06 -3.56 45.89
C LEU A 519 -36.04 -4.57 45.33
N GLY A 520 -35.07 -5.02 46.13
CA GLY A 520 -34.09 -6.03 45.72
C GLY A 520 -32.91 -5.50 44.91
N VAL A 521 -32.59 -4.20 45.01
CA VAL A 521 -31.38 -3.61 44.43
C VAL A 521 -30.19 -3.86 45.35
N ILE A 522 -29.16 -4.54 44.85
CA ILE A 522 -27.92 -4.83 45.60
C ILE A 522 -26.96 -3.66 45.46
N SER A 523 -26.76 -3.18 44.23
CA SER A 523 -25.90 -2.04 43.93
C SER A 523 -26.33 -1.39 42.63
N TYR A 524 -26.03 -0.11 42.48
CA TYR A 524 -26.25 0.61 41.24
C TYR A 524 -25.04 1.48 40.89
N GLY A 525 -24.87 1.73 39.59
CA GLY A 525 -23.83 2.58 39.05
C GLY A 525 -24.35 3.35 37.85
N VAL A 526 -23.90 4.60 37.71
CA VAL A 526 -24.23 5.43 36.55
C VAL A 526 -22.96 5.69 35.76
N SER A 527 -22.98 5.31 34.48
CA SER A 527 -21.93 5.62 33.53
C SER A 527 -22.46 6.53 32.41
N MET A 528 -21.58 7.31 31.78
CA MET A 528 -21.93 8.04 30.57
C MET A 528 -21.92 7.08 29.38
N THR A 529 -22.73 7.34 28.35
CA THR A 529 -22.63 6.61 27.07
C THR A 529 -21.24 6.78 26.46
N THR A 530 -20.68 5.67 25.99
CA THR A 530 -19.38 5.65 25.33
C THR A 530 -19.52 6.17 23.89
N LEU A 531 -18.39 6.43 23.22
CA LEU A 531 -18.43 6.67 21.77
C LEU A 531 -18.89 5.42 21.00
N GLU A 532 -18.71 4.23 21.57
CA GLU A 532 -19.19 2.96 21.01
C GLU A 532 -20.71 2.92 20.93
N ASP A 533 -21.41 3.34 21.98
CA ASP A 533 -22.87 3.42 21.98
C ASP A 533 -23.37 4.39 20.90
N VAL A 534 -22.71 5.54 20.74
CA VAL A 534 -23.03 6.53 19.69
C VAL A 534 -22.87 5.94 18.31
N PHE A 535 -21.76 5.24 18.08
CA PHE A 535 -21.44 4.65 16.80
C PHE A 535 -22.40 3.52 16.42
N LEU A 536 -22.71 2.60 17.35
CA LEU A 536 -23.66 1.52 17.12
C LEU A 536 -25.04 2.06 16.74
N LYS A 537 -25.49 3.12 17.40
CA LYS A 537 -26.77 3.77 17.05
C LYS A 537 -26.74 4.37 15.65
N LEU A 538 -25.66 5.06 15.28
CA LEU A 538 -25.48 5.62 13.94
C LEU A 538 -25.39 4.55 12.84
N GLU A 539 -24.85 3.38 13.15
CA GLU A 539 -24.86 2.24 12.22
C GLU A 539 -26.25 1.67 12.02
N VAL A 540 -27.02 1.46 13.10
CA VAL A 540 -28.41 1.01 13.01
C VAL A 540 -29.27 2.00 12.21
N GLU A 541 -29.14 3.30 12.47
CA GLU A 541 -29.81 4.34 11.68
C GLU A 541 -29.40 4.28 10.20
N ALA A 542 -28.12 4.03 9.90
CA ALA A 542 -27.64 3.90 8.53
C ALA A 542 -28.13 2.65 7.80
N GLU A 543 -28.32 1.53 8.50
CA GLU A 543 -28.93 0.31 7.95
C GLU A 543 -30.41 0.51 7.63
N ILE A 544 -31.14 1.23 8.50
CA ILE A 544 -32.54 1.59 8.28
C ILE A 544 -32.67 2.52 7.06
N ASP A 545 -31.85 3.57 6.99
CA ASP A 545 -31.81 4.49 5.82
C ASP A 545 -31.60 3.72 4.49
N GLN A 546 -30.78 2.67 4.52
CA GLN A 546 -30.54 1.82 3.35
C GLN A 546 -31.70 0.89 3.03
N ALA A 547 -32.33 0.30 4.03
CA ALA A 547 -33.51 -0.53 3.83
C ALA A 547 -34.60 0.29 3.15
N ASP A 548 -34.85 1.50 3.64
CA ASP A 548 -35.83 2.41 3.05
C ASP A 548 -35.45 2.80 1.61
N TYR A 549 -34.18 3.12 1.34
CA TYR A 549 -33.70 3.40 -0.03
C TYR A 549 -33.83 2.18 -0.97
N SER A 550 -33.58 0.97 -0.47
CA SER A 550 -33.68 -0.28 -1.24
C SER A 550 -35.14 -0.67 -1.55
N VAL A 551 -36.07 -0.37 -0.64
CA VAL A 551 -37.52 -0.59 -0.83
C VAL A 551 -38.09 0.32 -1.94
N PHE A 552 -37.54 1.52 -2.11
CA PHE A 552 -37.92 2.39 -3.24
C PHE A 552 -37.32 1.96 -4.60
N THR A 553 -36.42 0.97 -4.63
CA THR A 553 -35.66 0.61 -5.86
C THR A 553 -35.84 -0.86 -6.31
N GLN A 554 -36.83 -1.60 -5.82
CA GLN A 554 -37.04 -3.00 -6.25
C GLN A 554 -38.21 -3.17 -7.24
N GLN A 555 -37.86 -3.43 -8.51
CA GLN A 555 -38.59 -4.39 -9.36
C GLN A 555 -38.20 -5.82 -8.94
N PRO A 556 -39.08 -6.83 -9.13
CA PRO A 556 -38.94 -8.13 -8.48
C PRO A 556 -37.69 -8.90 -8.96
N PRO A 557 -37.01 -9.66 -8.07
CA PRO A 557 -35.84 -10.43 -8.45
C PRO A 557 -36.24 -11.74 -9.14
N GLU A 558 -35.60 -12.04 -10.27
CA GLU A 558 -35.49 -13.39 -10.80
C GLU A 558 -34.55 -14.20 -9.90
N GLU A 559 -34.97 -15.43 -9.60
CA GLU A 559 -34.28 -16.38 -8.72
C GLU A 559 -32.91 -16.77 -9.28
N GLU A 560 -31.82 -16.33 -8.63
CA GLU A 560 -30.50 -16.95 -8.79
C GLU A 560 -30.03 -17.62 -7.49
N LEU A 561 -29.71 -18.90 -7.68
CA LEU A 561 -29.32 -19.94 -6.75
C LEU A 561 -28.23 -19.51 -5.74
N HIS A 562 -28.60 -19.50 -4.45
CA HIS A 562 -27.71 -19.24 -3.31
C HIS A 562 -26.47 -20.16 -3.27
N SER A 563 -25.27 -19.56 -3.24
CA SER A 563 -24.07 -20.20 -2.68
C SER A 563 -23.80 -19.65 -1.27
N LYS A 564 -24.00 -20.48 -0.25
CA LYS A 564 -23.74 -20.16 1.16
C LYS A 564 -22.24 -20.00 1.48
N PRO A 565 -21.86 -19.26 2.54
CA PRO A 565 -20.48 -19.02 2.95
C PRO A 565 -19.80 -20.25 3.58
N PHE A 566 -18.48 -20.22 3.56
CA PHE A 566 -17.56 -21.34 3.77
C PHE A 566 -17.34 -21.76 5.24
N ASP A 567 -18.10 -21.23 6.21
CA ASP A 567 -17.85 -21.42 7.65
C ASP A 567 -18.62 -22.60 8.29
N GLU A 568 -19.63 -23.16 7.62
CA GLU A 568 -20.33 -24.37 8.09
C GLU A 568 -19.57 -25.68 7.78
N MET A 569 -18.54 -25.63 6.93
CA MET A 569 -17.76 -26.81 6.52
C MET A 569 -16.61 -27.12 7.49
N GLU A 570 -16.09 -26.13 8.24
CA GLU A 570 -15.04 -26.35 9.25
C GLU A 570 -15.60 -26.91 10.55
N GLN A 571 -16.79 -26.49 10.98
CA GLN A 571 -17.43 -27.02 12.19
C GLN A 571 -17.92 -28.47 12.01
N SER A 572 -18.30 -28.85 10.80
CA SER A 572 -18.71 -30.23 10.49
C SER A 572 -17.52 -31.20 10.31
N LEU A 573 -16.30 -30.69 10.09
CA LEU A 573 -15.08 -31.50 10.04
C LEU A 573 -14.44 -31.77 11.41
N LEU A 574 -14.69 -30.91 12.40
CA LEU A 574 -14.16 -31.08 13.77
C LEU A 574 -14.99 -32.06 14.62
N ILE A 575 -16.23 -32.35 14.25
CA ILE A 575 -17.12 -33.28 14.99
C ILE A 575 -16.88 -34.76 14.60
N LEU A 576 -16.15 -35.03 13.52
CA LEU A 576 -16.02 -36.39 12.95
C LEU A 576 -14.75 -37.16 13.35
N SER A 577 -13.92 -36.66 14.28
CA SER A 577 -12.66 -37.32 14.65
C SER A 577 -12.68 -38.16 15.95
N GLU A 578 -13.80 -38.30 16.65
CA GLU A 578 -13.80 -38.99 17.97
C GLU A 578 -14.47 -40.36 18.05
N THR A 579 -14.97 -40.94 16.96
CA THR A 579 -15.57 -42.28 17.05
C THR A 579 -14.92 -43.30 16.13
N LYS A 580 -14.30 -44.29 16.77
CA LYS A 580 -13.77 -45.58 16.29
C LYS A 580 -12.27 -45.61 15.95
N ALA A 581 -11.48 -45.81 17.00
CA ALA A 581 -10.22 -46.53 16.90
C ALA A 581 -10.51 -47.98 16.46
N SER A 582 -10.28 -48.28 15.18
CA SER A 582 -10.05 -49.63 14.70
C SER A 582 -8.70 -49.66 13.98
N LEU A 583 -7.98 -50.77 14.11
CA LEU A 583 -6.64 -51.00 13.58
C LEU A 583 -6.59 -50.78 12.05
N VAL A 584 -6.33 -49.55 11.62
CA VAL A 584 -6.09 -49.21 10.22
C VAL A 584 -4.61 -49.36 9.94
N ASN A 585 -4.28 -50.25 9.00
CA ASN A 585 -2.93 -50.56 8.58
C ASN A 585 -2.19 -49.29 8.12
N THR A 586 -1.10 -48.90 8.81
CA THR A 586 -0.39 -47.61 8.67
C THR A 586 -0.05 -47.22 7.22
N MET A 587 0.12 -48.22 6.35
CA MET A 587 0.41 -48.05 4.93
C MET A 587 -0.76 -47.47 4.11
N SER A 588 -2.02 -47.74 4.49
CA SER A 588 -3.19 -47.22 3.77
C SER A 588 -3.44 -45.74 4.08
N VAL A 589 -3.23 -45.34 5.33
CA VAL A 589 -3.30 -43.93 5.77
C VAL A 589 -2.20 -43.10 5.10
N TRP A 590 -0.97 -43.62 5.04
CA TRP A 590 0.13 -42.94 4.36
C TRP A 590 -0.15 -42.72 2.87
N LYS A 591 -0.69 -43.74 2.17
CA LYS A 591 -1.10 -43.59 0.76
C LYS A 591 -2.20 -42.54 0.58
N GLN A 592 -3.18 -42.50 1.48
CA GLN A 592 -4.25 -41.49 1.42
C GLN A 592 -3.72 -40.07 1.68
N GLN A 593 -2.80 -39.90 2.63
CA GLN A 593 -2.17 -38.61 2.92
C GLN A 593 -1.31 -38.13 1.75
N VAL A 594 -0.45 -38.99 1.19
CA VAL A 594 0.38 -38.65 0.03
C VAL A 594 -0.48 -38.30 -1.19
N PHE A 595 -1.56 -39.05 -1.43
CA PHE A 595 -2.49 -38.75 -2.52
C PHE A 595 -3.22 -37.41 -2.31
N LYS A 596 -3.64 -37.10 -1.08
CA LYS A 596 -4.27 -35.82 -0.74
C LYS A 596 -3.30 -34.64 -0.89
N ILE A 597 -2.05 -34.79 -0.46
CA ILE A 597 -0.99 -33.78 -0.61
C ILE A 597 -0.67 -33.57 -2.09
N ALA A 598 -0.52 -34.64 -2.87
CA ALA A 598 -0.28 -34.55 -4.31
C ALA A 598 -1.46 -33.88 -5.04
N LYS A 599 -2.70 -34.22 -4.68
CA LYS A 599 -3.91 -33.59 -5.22
C LYS A 599 -3.99 -32.11 -4.84
N PHE A 600 -3.60 -31.76 -3.62
CA PHE A 600 -3.52 -30.37 -3.18
C PHE A 600 -2.50 -29.60 -4.02
N HIS A 601 -1.26 -30.07 -4.14
CA HIS A 601 -0.22 -29.44 -4.97
C HIS A 601 -0.64 -29.32 -6.44
N PHE A 602 -1.30 -30.33 -6.99
CA PHE A 602 -1.81 -30.29 -8.36
C PHE A 602 -2.91 -29.24 -8.54
N LEU A 603 -3.82 -29.08 -7.57
CA LEU A 603 -4.85 -28.05 -7.61
C LEU A 603 -4.26 -26.65 -7.45
N THR A 604 -3.23 -26.49 -6.62
CA THR A 604 -2.49 -25.22 -6.47
C THR A 604 -1.78 -24.84 -7.77
N LEU A 605 -1.07 -25.78 -8.41
CA LEU A 605 -0.45 -25.59 -9.73
C LEU A 605 -1.48 -25.30 -10.84
N LYS A 606 -2.65 -25.93 -10.78
CA LYS A 606 -3.75 -25.67 -11.74
C LYS A 606 -4.38 -24.29 -11.53
N ARG A 607 -4.42 -23.78 -10.29
CA ARG A 607 -4.84 -22.39 -9.99
C ARG A 607 -3.78 -21.39 -10.43
N GLU A 608 -2.50 -21.65 -10.18
CA GLU A 608 -1.39 -20.80 -10.61
C GLU A 608 -1.27 -20.75 -12.15
N SER A 609 -1.45 -21.86 -12.86
CA SER A 609 -1.42 -21.84 -14.34
C SER A 609 -2.59 -21.07 -14.98
N LYS A 610 -3.73 -20.95 -14.29
CA LYS A 610 -4.80 -20.01 -14.70
C LYS A 610 -4.41 -18.54 -14.49
N SER A 611 -3.59 -18.23 -13.49
CA SER A 611 -3.03 -16.90 -13.28
C SER A 611 -1.93 -16.55 -14.29
N VAL A 612 -1.18 -17.55 -14.76
CA VAL A 612 -0.11 -17.37 -15.77
C VAL A 612 -0.68 -17.22 -17.19
N ARG A 613 -1.89 -17.74 -17.46
CA ARG A 613 -2.57 -17.55 -18.76
C ARG A 613 -3.27 -16.20 -18.91
N SER A 614 -3.28 -15.36 -17.87
CA SER A 614 -3.88 -14.01 -17.89
C SER A 614 -2.85 -12.87 -17.90
N VAL A 615 -1.57 -13.19 -18.14
CA VAL A 615 -0.50 -12.25 -18.53
C VAL A 615 -0.14 -12.56 -19.97
#